data_AF-K5UJX3-F1
#
_entry.id   AF-K5UJX3-F1
#
_cell.length_a   1.000
_cell.length_b   1.000
_cell.length_c   1.000
_cell.angle_alpha   90.00
_cell.angle_beta   90.00
_cell.angle_gamma   90.00
#
_symmetry.space_group_name_H-M   'P 1'
#
loop_
_entity.id
_entity.type
_entity.pdbx_description
1 polymer ?
#
loop_
_entity_poly.entity_id
_entity_poly.type
_entity_poly.pdbx_seq_one_letter_code
_entity_poly.pdbx_strand_id
1 'polypeptide(L)'
;MADLLCYPHPLVTSNVLYVRDVPFRVKWDNLVTTFKACGPVSQLEVTTTKGTSKKNRCRTWAVCFQDIAHAELAFATLRGTSIKDLPLALPCPLTLFHSAHPSESDASSASWALPQYVVGVKLQALAETNIFSLFSIFRRAGPLVSLRLDVDIGRDAPVCVVRYWSLDHADAAAPGVTAALRERFQLSGIVSLKSYDPCTILITNLDSGLEANDIHGLFNKFGTIIE
;
A
#
# COMPACT_ATOMS: atom_id res chain seq x y z
N MET A 1 -2.45 -20.21 -12.39
CA MET A 1 -1.63 -18.98 -12.29
C MET A 1 -1.59 -18.22 -13.63
N ALA A 2 -2.73 -18.05 -14.32
CA ALA A 2 -2.79 -17.41 -15.65
C ALA A 2 -3.46 -16.02 -15.65
N ASP A 3 -4.11 -15.62 -14.55
CA ASP A 3 -4.97 -14.42 -14.51
C ASP A 3 -4.24 -13.10 -14.22
N LEU A 4 -2.93 -13.12 -13.99
CA LEU A 4 -2.15 -11.90 -13.70
C LEU A 4 -1.85 -11.06 -14.95
N LEU A 5 -2.15 -11.59 -16.14
CA LEU A 5 -1.78 -10.96 -17.42
C LEU A 5 -2.84 -10.03 -18.02
N CYS A 6 -4.06 -9.96 -17.48
CA CYS A 6 -5.11 -9.11 -18.06
C CYS A 6 -4.76 -7.61 -17.99
N TYR A 7 -3.96 -7.20 -17.00
CA TYR A 7 -3.50 -5.81 -16.86
C TYR A 7 -2.06 -5.78 -16.36
N PRO A 8 -1.06 -5.45 -17.19
CA PRO A 8 0.31 -5.29 -16.72
C PRO A 8 0.41 -4.12 -15.73
N HIS A 9 1.24 -4.25 -14.69
CA HIS A 9 1.44 -3.15 -13.76
C HIS A 9 2.24 -2.03 -14.45
N PRO A 10 1.83 -0.74 -14.35
CA PRO A 10 2.48 0.35 -15.08
C PRO A 10 3.98 0.54 -14.74
N LEU A 11 4.35 0.39 -13.47
CA LEU A 11 5.72 0.56 -13.00
C LEU A 11 6.52 -0.75 -12.79
N VAL A 12 5.91 -1.77 -12.19
CA VAL A 12 6.58 -3.03 -11.86
C VAL A 12 6.56 -3.94 -13.09
N THR A 13 7.61 -3.86 -13.89
CA THR A 13 7.78 -4.66 -15.13
C THR A 13 8.79 -5.79 -14.98
N SER A 14 9.47 -5.87 -13.84
CA SER A 14 10.45 -6.91 -13.51
C SER A 14 10.19 -7.48 -12.12
N ASN A 15 10.82 -8.61 -11.81
CA ASN A 15 10.81 -9.21 -10.48
C ASN A 15 11.84 -8.59 -9.52
N VAL A 16 12.49 -7.49 -9.90
CA VAL A 16 13.49 -6.80 -9.07
C VAL A 16 12.92 -5.50 -8.55
N LEU A 17 13.01 -5.30 -7.24
CA LEU A 17 12.72 -4.03 -6.57
C LEU A 17 13.95 -3.48 -5.86
N TYR A 18 13.98 -2.18 -5.68
CA TYR A 18 15.06 -1.47 -5.02
C TYR A 18 14.57 -0.89 -3.70
N VAL A 19 15.23 -1.25 -2.60
CA VAL A 19 14.97 -0.68 -1.27
C VAL A 19 15.99 0.41 -1.01
N ARG A 20 15.55 1.66 -0.90
CA ARG A 20 16.44 2.81 -0.68
C ARG A 20 16.37 3.30 0.76
N ASP A 21 17.35 4.14 1.09
CA ASP A 21 17.46 4.83 2.38
C ASP A 21 17.49 3.89 3.59
N VAL A 22 17.97 2.66 3.38
CA VAL A 22 18.06 1.64 4.42
C VAL A 22 19.24 1.97 5.33
N PRO A 23 19.02 2.21 6.64
CA PRO A 23 20.11 2.51 7.57
C PRO A 23 21.16 1.39 7.60
N PHE A 24 22.44 1.73 7.72
CA PHE A 24 23.54 0.75 7.69
C PHE A 24 23.45 -0.36 8.77
N ARG A 25 22.69 -0.12 9.85
CA ARG A 25 22.42 -1.09 10.92
C ARG A 25 21.49 -2.23 10.48
N VAL A 26 20.64 -1.99 9.48
CA VAL A 26 19.72 -3.00 8.96
C VAL A 26 20.52 -4.01 8.15
N LYS A 27 20.34 -5.29 8.48
CA LYS A 27 20.97 -6.41 7.79
C LYS A 27 20.02 -6.99 6.76
N TRP A 28 20.57 -7.80 5.85
CA TRP A 28 19.80 -8.56 4.89
C TRP A 28 18.71 -9.40 5.57
N ASP A 29 19.05 -10.06 6.70
CA ASP A 29 18.09 -10.89 7.44
C ASP A 29 16.82 -10.13 7.87
N ASN A 30 16.95 -8.87 8.29
CA ASN A 30 15.79 -8.02 8.63
C ASN A 30 14.89 -7.78 7.40
N LEU A 31 15.49 -7.55 6.24
CA LEU A 31 14.77 -7.37 4.98
C LEU A 31 14.10 -8.68 4.57
N VAL A 32 14.80 -9.81 4.66
CA VAL A 32 14.24 -11.14 4.34
C VAL A 32 13.03 -11.44 5.22
N THR A 33 13.10 -11.23 6.54
CA THR A 33 11.94 -11.45 7.42
C THR A 33 10.74 -10.58 7.01
N THR A 34 11.01 -9.35 6.56
CA THR A 34 9.97 -8.44 6.09
C THR A 34 9.35 -8.91 4.77
N PHE A 35 10.17 -9.28 3.79
CA PHE A 35 9.73 -9.71 2.46
C PHE A 35 9.18 -11.14 2.40
N LYS A 36 9.50 -11.99 3.37
CA LYS A 36 9.03 -13.40 3.43
C LYS A 36 7.50 -13.53 3.39
N ALA A 37 6.78 -12.50 3.83
CA ALA A 37 5.32 -12.46 3.74
C ALA A 37 4.82 -12.37 2.28
N CYS A 38 5.61 -11.80 1.39
CA CYS A 38 5.31 -11.70 -0.04
C CYS A 38 5.79 -12.93 -0.81
N GLY A 39 6.89 -13.55 -0.39
CA GLY A 39 7.40 -14.85 -0.83
C GLY A 39 8.93 -14.92 -0.80
N PRO A 40 9.56 -15.89 -1.51
CA PRO A 40 11.01 -16.05 -1.45
C PRO A 40 11.73 -14.93 -2.21
N VAL A 41 12.82 -14.45 -1.62
CA VAL A 41 13.62 -13.34 -2.14
C VAL A 41 15.11 -13.65 -2.11
N SER A 42 15.84 -13.08 -3.06
CA SER A 42 17.30 -13.11 -3.12
C SER A 42 17.88 -11.71 -3.27
N GLN A 43 19.12 -11.55 -2.82
CA GLN A 43 19.87 -10.30 -2.93
C GLN A 43 20.67 -10.30 -4.23
N LEU A 44 20.55 -9.23 -5.03
CA LEU A 44 21.35 -9.07 -6.26
C LEU A 44 22.52 -8.10 -6.07
N GLU A 45 22.26 -6.91 -5.53
CA GLU A 45 23.25 -5.84 -5.44
C GLU A 45 23.02 -4.97 -4.20
N VAL A 46 24.11 -4.45 -3.62
CA VAL A 46 24.04 -3.48 -2.53
C VAL A 46 24.94 -2.31 -2.83
N THR A 47 24.33 -1.16 -3.06
CA THR A 47 25.04 0.12 -3.19
C THR A 47 25.01 0.85 -1.85
N THR A 48 26.16 1.38 -1.42
CA THR A 48 26.24 2.19 -0.20
C THR A 48 26.47 3.65 -0.57
N THR A 49 25.58 4.54 -0.13
CA THR A 49 25.73 5.97 -0.34
C THR A 49 26.74 6.52 0.67
N LYS A 50 27.75 7.27 0.20
CA LYS A 50 28.79 7.85 1.07
C LYS A 50 28.22 9.04 1.85
N GLY A 51 27.96 8.82 3.13
CA GLY A 51 27.69 9.89 4.11
C GLY A 51 28.96 10.30 4.85
N THR A 52 29.06 11.57 5.27
CA THR A 52 30.19 12.14 6.04
C THR A 52 30.38 11.51 7.43
N SER A 53 29.38 10.80 7.96
CA SER A 53 29.43 10.08 9.25
C SER A 53 28.82 8.69 9.15
N LYS A 54 29.33 7.72 9.93
CA LYS A 54 28.79 6.34 9.99
C LYS A 54 27.28 6.29 10.27
N LYS A 55 26.75 7.28 11.02
CA LYS A 55 25.31 7.39 11.34
C LYS A 55 24.46 7.86 10.16
N ASN A 56 25.06 8.53 9.18
CA ASN A 56 24.36 9.10 8.00
C ASN A 56 24.56 8.26 6.73
N ARG A 57 25.07 7.03 6.87
CA ARG A 57 25.24 6.11 5.74
C ARG A 57 23.99 5.27 5.55
N CYS A 58 23.45 5.32 4.35
CA CYS A 58 22.34 4.48 3.91
C CYS A 58 22.80 3.50 2.84
N ARG A 59 22.06 2.41 2.70
CA ARG A 59 22.24 1.39 1.67
C ARG A 59 21.02 1.37 0.76
N THR A 60 21.28 1.09 -0.50
CA THR A 60 20.28 0.69 -1.47
C THR A 60 20.47 -0.79 -1.77
N TRP A 61 19.40 -1.57 -1.66
CA TRP A 61 19.39 -3.01 -1.92
C TRP A 61 18.58 -3.31 -3.17
N ALA A 62 19.13 -4.07 -4.11
CA ALA A 62 18.37 -4.68 -5.18
C ALA A 62 17.90 -6.08 -4.72
N VAL A 63 16.58 -6.24 -4.64
CA VAL A 63 15.88 -7.42 -4.14
C VAL A 63 15.19 -8.10 -5.31
N CYS A 64 15.56 -9.34 -5.58
CA CYS A 64 14.95 -10.17 -6.61
C CYS A 64 13.92 -11.10 -5.98
N PHE A 65 12.70 -11.02 -6.47
CA PHE A 65 11.59 -11.89 -6.10
C PHE A 65 11.52 -13.07 -7.05
N GLN A 66 10.85 -14.14 -6.63
CA GLN A 66 10.67 -15.34 -7.45
C GLN A 66 10.05 -15.04 -8.82
N ASP A 67 9.07 -14.16 -8.87
CA ASP A 67 8.41 -13.70 -10.09
C ASP A 67 7.92 -12.25 -9.94
N ILE A 68 7.35 -11.71 -11.03
CA ILE A 68 6.82 -10.35 -11.07
C ILE A 68 5.62 -10.18 -10.14
N ALA A 69 4.80 -11.21 -9.94
CA ALA A 69 3.62 -11.15 -9.08
C ALA A 69 4.01 -10.90 -7.61
N HIS A 70 5.08 -11.55 -7.16
CA HIS A 70 5.63 -11.39 -5.83
C HIS A 70 6.25 -10.00 -5.64
N ALA A 71 6.90 -9.46 -6.68
CA ALA A 71 7.39 -8.08 -6.70
C ALA A 71 6.22 -7.08 -6.63
N GLU A 72 5.18 -7.24 -7.45
CA GLU A 72 3.98 -6.39 -7.40
C GLU A 72 3.30 -6.43 -6.02
N LEU A 73 3.16 -7.62 -5.44
CA LEU A 73 2.62 -7.79 -4.09
C LEU A 73 3.44 -7.03 -3.06
N ALA A 74 4.77 -7.17 -3.09
CA ALA A 74 5.66 -6.46 -2.17
C ALA A 74 5.57 -4.95 -2.37
N PHE A 75 5.53 -4.49 -3.62
CA PHE A 75 5.41 -3.08 -3.96
C PHE A 75 4.10 -2.46 -3.44
N ALA A 76 2.98 -3.18 -3.59
CA ALA A 76 1.67 -2.72 -3.14
C ALA A 76 1.48 -2.78 -1.61
N THR A 77 2.10 -3.73 -0.93
CA THR A 77 1.80 -4.01 0.49
C THR A 77 2.84 -3.54 1.49
N LEU A 78 4.12 -3.53 1.10
CA LEU A 78 5.23 -3.23 2.02
C LEU A 78 5.74 -1.79 1.92
N ARG A 79 5.38 -1.05 0.86
CA ARG A 79 5.84 0.33 0.70
C ARG A 79 5.34 1.21 1.86
N GLY A 80 6.26 1.88 2.55
CA GLY A 80 5.98 2.72 3.71
C GLY A 80 5.74 1.95 5.02
N THR A 81 5.81 0.61 5.01
CA THR A 81 5.73 -0.20 6.25
C THR A 81 7.06 -0.18 6.99
N SER A 82 7.05 -0.45 8.29
CA SER A 82 8.29 -0.55 9.06
C SER A 82 8.99 -1.89 8.80
N ILE A 83 10.31 -1.85 8.67
CA ILE A 83 11.13 -3.07 8.61
C ILE A 83 10.96 -3.87 9.92
N LYS A 84 10.69 -5.17 9.80
CA LYS A 84 10.49 -6.08 10.93
C LYS A 84 11.80 -6.32 11.71
N ASP A 85 11.64 -6.77 12.95
CA ASP A 85 12.74 -7.12 13.86
C ASP A 85 13.69 -5.97 14.21
N LEU A 86 13.26 -4.72 13.98
CA LEU A 86 13.95 -3.54 14.47
C LEU A 86 13.37 -3.11 15.82
N PRO A 87 14.20 -2.58 16.74
CA PRO A 87 13.72 -2.01 17.99
C PRO A 87 12.67 -0.93 17.74
N LEU A 88 11.54 -0.99 18.46
CA LEU A 88 10.40 -0.06 18.35
C LEU A 88 10.80 1.42 18.42
N ALA A 89 11.90 1.74 19.08
CA ALA A 89 12.42 3.10 19.23
C ALA A 89 12.89 3.75 17.91
N LEU A 90 12.98 3.01 16.80
CA LEU A 90 13.53 3.51 15.53
C LEU A 90 12.71 3.01 14.33
N PRO A 91 11.51 3.58 14.06
CA PRO A 91 10.75 3.25 12.88
C PRO A 91 11.58 3.56 11.63
N CYS A 92 11.75 2.56 10.77
CA CYS A 92 12.45 2.68 9.51
C CYS A 92 11.45 2.30 8.41
N PRO A 93 10.74 3.28 7.83
CA PRO A 93 9.79 2.99 6.76
C PRO A 93 10.54 2.45 5.54
N LEU A 94 9.93 1.48 4.88
CA LEU A 94 10.51 0.74 3.79
C LEU A 94 10.19 1.47 2.47
N THR A 95 11.20 2.06 1.86
CA THR A 95 11.05 2.83 0.62
C THR A 95 11.38 1.96 -0.59
N LEU A 96 10.34 1.44 -1.24
CA LEU A 96 10.44 0.57 -2.42
C LEU A 96 10.34 1.33 -3.73
N PHE A 97 11.17 0.95 -4.69
CA PHE A 97 11.22 1.46 -6.05
C PHE A 97 11.31 0.32 -7.07
N HIS A 98 10.83 0.58 -8.28
CA HIS A 98 10.85 -0.37 -9.40
C HIS A 98 12.10 -0.22 -10.28
N SER A 99 12.89 0.84 -10.09
CA SER A 99 14.09 1.16 -10.86
C SER A 99 15.29 1.46 -9.95
N ALA A 100 16.50 1.12 -10.40
CA ALA A 100 17.76 1.39 -9.73
C ALA A 100 18.02 2.90 -9.59
N HIS A 101 17.55 3.67 -10.56
CA HIS A 101 17.67 5.12 -10.65
C HIS A 101 16.25 5.70 -10.83
N PRO A 102 15.45 5.78 -9.76
CA PRO A 102 14.20 6.51 -9.81
C PRO A 102 14.54 7.97 -10.08
N SER A 103 13.97 8.52 -11.14
CA SER A 103 14.01 9.95 -11.37
C SER A 103 13.24 10.67 -10.25
N GLU A 104 13.45 11.97 -10.04
CA GLU A 104 12.58 12.74 -9.13
C GLU A 104 11.10 12.66 -9.57
N SER A 105 10.82 12.39 -10.86
CA SER A 105 9.47 12.08 -11.34
C SER A 105 8.93 10.73 -10.86
N ASP A 106 9.77 9.76 -10.48
CA ASP A 106 9.33 8.48 -9.89
C ASP A 106 9.00 8.60 -8.40
N ALA A 107 9.60 9.58 -7.72
CA ALA A 107 9.20 9.99 -6.36
C ALA A 107 7.94 10.87 -6.38
N SER A 108 7.78 11.69 -7.44
CA SER A 108 6.66 12.62 -7.65
C SER A 108 5.47 12.04 -8.44
N SER A 109 5.62 10.87 -9.07
CA SER A 109 4.51 10.12 -9.70
C SER A 109 3.57 9.47 -8.69
N ALA A 110 3.75 9.79 -7.40
CA ALA A 110 2.62 10.12 -6.55
C ALA A 110 1.87 11.35 -7.11
N SER A 111 1.26 11.18 -8.29
CA SER A 111 0.07 11.93 -8.65
C SER A 111 -0.91 11.58 -7.52
N TRP A 112 -0.93 12.46 -6.55
CA TRP A 112 -1.84 12.57 -5.42
C TRP A 112 -3.29 12.39 -5.86
N ALA A 113 -3.58 12.47 -7.17
CA ALA A 113 -4.84 12.29 -7.84
C ALA A 113 -5.31 10.86 -8.17
N LEU A 114 -4.65 9.78 -7.71
CA LEU A 114 -5.16 8.42 -7.98
C LEU A 114 -6.31 8.05 -7.04
N PRO A 115 -7.49 7.64 -7.57
CA PRO A 115 -8.69 7.35 -6.78
C PRO A 115 -8.43 6.27 -5.73
N GLN A 116 -8.88 6.52 -4.50
CA GLN A 116 -8.62 5.65 -3.35
C GLN A 116 -9.87 4.83 -3.04
N TYR A 117 -9.70 3.53 -2.82
CA TYR A 117 -10.80 2.68 -2.38
C TYR A 117 -10.58 2.29 -0.92
N VAL A 118 -11.55 2.59 -0.08
CA VAL A 118 -11.60 1.98 1.25
C VAL A 118 -12.59 0.84 1.15
N VAL A 119 -12.09 -0.37 1.36
CA VAL A 119 -12.93 -1.56 1.52
C VAL A 119 -13.14 -1.75 3.00
N GLY A 120 -14.29 -1.28 3.49
CA GLY A 120 -14.73 -1.52 4.85
C GLY A 120 -15.16 -2.98 5.02
N VAL A 121 -14.21 -3.90 5.13
CA VAL A 121 -14.50 -5.28 5.56
C VAL A 121 -14.30 -5.33 7.06
N LYS A 122 -15.27 -5.90 7.80
CA LYS A 122 -15.08 -6.17 9.24
C LYS A 122 -13.89 -7.12 9.39
N LEU A 123 -12.79 -6.59 9.94
CA LEU A 123 -11.47 -7.21 9.88
C LEU A 123 -11.35 -8.55 10.62
N GLN A 124 -12.29 -8.91 11.50
CA GLN A 124 -12.25 -10.18 12.24
C GLN A 124 -12.13 -11.40 11.30
N ALA A 125 -12.76 -11.37 10.12
CA ALA A 125 -12.63 -12.42 9.12
C ALA A 125 -11.36 -12.30 8.24
N LEU A 126 -10.77 -11.10 8.17
CA LEU A 126 -9.55 -10.83 7.38
C LEU A 126 -8.26 -11.02 8.18
N ALA A 127 -8.30 -10.96 9.51
CA ALA A 127 -7.13 -11.14 10.38
C ALA A 127 -6.46 -12.51 10.19
N GLU A 128 -7.23 -13.53 9.82
CA GLU A 128 -6.75 -14.88 9.54
C GLU A 128 -6.30 -15.06 8.07
N THR A 129 -6.51 -14.05 7.23
CA THR A 129 -6.30 -14.15 5.79
C THR A 129 -4.88 -13.77 5.40
N ASN A 130 -4.24 -14.63 4.62
CA ASN A 130 -2.96 -14.30 3.98
C ASN A 130 -3.13 -13.11 3.02
N ILE A 131 -2.29 -12.08 3.18
CA ILE A 131 -2.25 -10.88 2.33
C ILE A 131 -2.13 -11.22 0.83
N PHE A 132 -1.44 -12.32 0.49
CA PHE A 132 -1.34 -12.82 -0.88
C PHE A 132 -2.72 -13.18 -1.47
N SER A 133 -3.60 -13.78 -0.67
CA SER A 133 -4.95 -14.15 -1.10
C SER A 133 -5.78 -12.91 -1.39
N LEU A 134 -5.70 -11.90 -0.52
CA LEU A 134 -6.42 -10.63 -0.73
C LEU A 134 -5.87 -9.88 -1.94
N PHE A 135 -4.56 -9.78 -2.05
CA PHE A 135 -3.90 -9.20 -3.23
C PHE A 135 -4.39 -9.87 -4.50
N SER A 136 -4.40 -11.21 -4.56
CA SER A 136 -4.85 -11.96 -5.73
C SER A 136 -6.31 -11.68 -6.09
N ILE A 137 -7.20 -11.47 -5.11
CA ILE A 137 -8.61 -11.13 -5.34
C ILE A 137 -8.74 -9.73 -5.94
N PHE A 138 -8.10 -8.73 -5.33
CA PHE A 138 -8.16 -7.33 -5.80
C PHE A 138 -7.44 -7.15 -7.14
N ARG A 139 -6.31 -7.84 -7.35
CA ARG A 139 -5.48 -7.74 -8.55
C ARG A 139 -6.19 -8.15 -9.85
N ARG A 140 -7.24 -8.97 -9.75
CA ARG A 140 -8.09 -9.38 -10.88
C ARG A 140 -8.79 -8.21 -11.56
N ALA A 141 -9.10 -7.16 -10.80
CA ALA A 141 -9.78 -5.98 -11.32
C ALA A 141 -8.80 -4.97 -11.96
N GLY A 142 -7.53 -5.02 -11.55
CA GLY A 142 -6.46 -4.21 -12.13
C GLY A 142 -5.23 -4.12 -11.23
N PRO A 143 -4.15 -3.48 -11.71
CA PRO A 143 -2.93 -3.27 -10.94
C PRO A 143 -3.19 -2.39 -9.73
N LEU A 144 -2.60 -2.78 -8.60
CA LEU A 144 -2.76 -2.10 -7.32
C LEU A 144 -1.59 -1.13 -7.09
N VAL A 145 -1.90 0.08 -6.64
CA VAL A 145 -0.93 1.05 -6.13
C VAL A 145 -0.55 0.70 -4.69
N SER A 146 -1.55 0.37 -3.87
CA SER A 146 -1.32 -0.02 -2.49
C SER A 146 -2.43 -0.92 -1.96
N LEU A 147 -2.09 -1.87 -1.10
CA LEU A 147 -3.02 -2.69 -0.35
C LEU A 147 -2.59 -2.65 1.12
N ARG A 148 -3.35 -1.94 1.95
CA ARG A 148 -3.12 -1.80 3.39
C ARG A 148 -4.21 -2.51 4.16
N LEU A 149 -3.79 -3.33 5.10
CA LEU A 149 -4.66 -3.98 6.07
C LEU A 149 -4.57 -3.20 7.38
N ASP A 150 -5.59 -3.39 8.22
CA ASP A 150 -5.61 -2.85 9.58
C ASP A 150 -5.47 -1.32 9.66
N VAL A 151 -6.06 -0.60 8.70
CA VAL A 151 -6.04 0.86 8.70
C VAL A 151 -7.10 1.35 9.67
N ASP A 152 -6.67 2.05 10.71
CA ASP A 152 -7.56 2.79 11.58
C ASP A 152 -8.07 4.04 10.87
N ILE A 153 -9.39 4.10 10.67
CA ILE A 153 -10.09 5.25 10.11
C ILE A 153 -11.06 5.87 11.11
N GLY A 154 -10.83 5.66 12.41
CA GLY A 154 -11.69 6.16 13.49
C GLY A 154 -13.07 5.51 13.53
N ARG A 155 -13.18 4.24 13.10
CA ARG A 155 -14.40 3.42 13.21
C ARG A 155 -14.21 2.30 14.23
N ASP A 156 -15.31 1.69 14.65
CA ASP A 156 -15.34 0.58 15.61
C ASP A 156 -14.52 -0.67 15.18
N ALA A 157 -14.13 -0.75 13.90
CA ALA A 157 -13.28 -1.79 13.39
C ALA A 157 -12.28 -1.24 12.36
N PRO A 158 -11.05 -1.77 12.33
CA PRO A 158 -10.07 -1.42 11.31
C PRO A 158 -10.55 -1.86 9.92
N VAL A 159 -10.06 -1.18 8.88
CA VAL A 159 -10.48 -1.41 7.49
C VAL A 159 -9.32 -1.78 6.58
N CYS A 160 -9.64 -2.37 5.43
CA CYS A 160 -8.70 -2.58 4.35
C CYS A 160 -8.78 -1.41 3.37
N VAL A 161 -7.65 -0.80 3.04
CA VAL A 161 -7.57 0.26 2.04
C VAL A 161 -6.83 -0.26 0.83
N VAL A 162 -7.48 -0.20 -0.33
CA VAL A 162 -6.96 -0.63 -1.62
C VAL A 162 -6.91 0.55 -2.56
N ARG A 163 -5.80 0.77 -3.25
CA ARG A 163 -5.67 1.83 -4.24
C ARG A 163 -5.33 1.19 -5.57
N TYR A 164 -6.00 1.63 -6.62
CA TYR A 164 -5.75 1.19 -7.99
C TYR A 164 -5.07 2.30 -8.79
N TRP A 165 -4.46 1.91 -9.91
CA TRP A 165 -3.87 2.85 -10.86
C TRP A 165 -4.87 3.55 -11.77
N SER A 166 -6.10 3.03 -11.88
CA SER A 166 -7.17 3.62 -12.69
C SER A 166 -8.49 3.56 -11.92
N LEU A 167 -9.35 4.55 -12.17
CA LEU A 167 -10.73 4.57 -11.68
C LEU A 167 -11.51 3.36 -12.23
N ASP A 168 -11.36 3.07 -13.52
CA ASP A 168 -12.09 1.98 -14.21
C ASP A 168 -11.82 0.61 -13.56
N HIS A 169 -10.56 0.33 -13.20
CA HIS A 169 -10.18 -0.91 -12.53
C HIS A 169 -10.87 -1.07 -11.20
N ALA A 170 -11.15 0.04 -10.55
CA ALA A 170 -11.59 0.05 -9.18
C ALA A 170 -13.12 0.12 -9.08
N ASP A 171 -13.78 0.71 -10.07
CA ASP A 171 -15.21 0.54 -10.33
C ASP A 171 -15.52 -0.90 -10.76
N ALA A 172 -14.68 -1.49 -11.62
CA ALA A 172 -14.78 -2.90 -12.00
C ALA A 172 -14.53 -3.86 -10.82
N ALA A 173 -13.73 -3.44 -9.84
CA ALA A 173 -13.46 -4.25 -8.65
C ALA A 173 -14.71 -4.44 -7.79
N ALA A 174 -15.57 -3.44 -7.67
CA ALA A 174 -16.65 -3.43 -6.69
C ALA A 174 -17.57 -4.67 -6.74
N PRO A 175 -18.17 -5.05 -7.89
CA PRO A 175 -19.05 -6.21 -7.96
C PRO A 175 -18.28 -7.54 -7.84
N GLY A 176 -17.18 -7.70 -8.58
CA GLY A 176 -16.43 -8.96 -8.67
C GLY A 176 -15.70 -9.32 -7.37
N VAL A 177 -15.06 -8.34 -6.74
CA VAL A 177 -14.36 -8.52 -5.46
C VAL A 177 -15.35 -8.79 -4.34
N THR A 178 -16.48 -8.07 -4.31
CA THR A 178 -17.50 -8.29 -3.26
C THR A 178 -18.02 -9.72 -3.30
N ALA A 179 -18.29 -10.26 -4.50
CA ALA A 179 -18.69 -11.66 -4.66
C ALA A 179 -17.60 -12.62 -4.15
N ALA A 180 -16.35 -12.42 -4.59
CA ALA A 180 -15.22 -13.27 -4.20
C ALA A 180 -14.92 -13.24 -2.69
N LEU A 181 -15.03 -12.06 -2.06
CA LEU A 181 -14.85 -11.91 -0.61
C LEU A 181 -15.99 -12.59 0.17
N ARG A 182 -17.24 -12.46 -0.27
CA ARG A 182 -18.39 -13.13 0.36
C ARG A 182 -18.26 -14.65 0.28
N GLU A 183 -17.93 -15.17 -0.90
CA GLU A 183 -17.72 -16.60 -1.12
C GLU A 183 -16.60 -17.14 -0.23
N ARG A 184 -15.46 -16.45 -0.20
CA ARG A 184 -14.26 -16.95 0.47
C ARG A 184 -14.29 -16.79 2.00
N PHE A 185 -14.91 -15.74 2.50
CA PHE A 185 -14.90 -15.40 3.93
C PHE A 185 -16.27 -15.55 4.61
N GLN A 186 -17.27 -16.09 3.90
CA GLN A 186 -18.63 -16.29 4.41
C GLN A 186 -19.21 -15.02 5.07
N LEU A 187 -18.86 -13.85 4.51
CA LEU A 187 -19.21 -12.56 5.10
C LEU A 187 -20.72 -12.35 4.98
N SER A 188 -21.40 -12.34 6.13
CA SER A 188 -22.83 -12.00 6.24
C SER A 188 -23.09 -10.48 6.23
N GLY A 189 -22.04 -9.66 6.09
CA GLY A 189 -22.11 -8.19 6.15
C GLY A 189 -21.98 -7.47 4.81
N ILE A 190 -22.30 -6.18 4.82
CA ILE A 190 -22.12 -5.26 3.69
C ILE A 190 -20.62 -4.98 3.53
N VAL A 191 -20.01 -5.51 2.47
CA VAL A 191 -18.74 -4.98 1.95
C VAL A 191 -19.10 -3.65 1.27
N SER A 192 -18.76 -2.54 1.91
CA SER A 192 -18.89 -1.22 1.30
C SER A 192 -17.58 -0.88 0.62
N LEU A 193 -17.58 -0.83 -0.71
CA LEU A 193 -16.54 -0.14 -1.47
C LEU A 193 -16.97 1.31 -1.63
N LYS A 194 -16.12 2.24 -1.20
CA LYS A 194 -16.28 3.66 -1.45
C LYS A 194 -15.04 4.18 -2.16
N SER A 195 -15.24 4.82 -3.31
CA SER A 195 -14.25 5.66 -3.96
C SER A 195 -14.16 6.98 -3.20
N TYR A 196 -12.95 7.39 -2.86
CA TYR A 196 -12.67 8.73 -2.36
C TYR A 196 -11.87 9.46 -3.41
N ASP A 197 -12.32 10.67 -3.74
CA ASP A 197 -11.52 11.58 -4.53
C ASP A 197 -10.24 11.90 -3.74
N PRO A 198 -9.09 12.02 -4.40
CA PRO A 198 -7.82 12.45 -3.79
C PRO A 198 -7.90 13.72 -2.92
N CYS A 199 -8.86 14.60 -3.18
CA CYS A 199 -9.12 15.82 -2.42
C CYS A 199 -10.23 15.65 -1.36
N THR A 200 -10.79 14.46 -1.18
CA THR A 200 -11.76 14.17 -0.12
C THR A 200 -11.06 13.81 1.19
N ILE A 201 -11.36 14.55 2.25
CA ILE A 201 -10.94 14.23 3.61
C ILE A 201 -12.15 13.66 4.35
N LEU A 202 -12.02 12.45 4.90
CA LEU A 202 -13.01 11.90 5.80
C LEU A 202 -12.67 12.30 7.24
N ILE A 203 -13.57 13.01 7.90
CA ILE A 203 -13.44 13.40 9.30
C ILE A 203 -14.46 12.60 10.10
N THR A 204 -13.99 11.81 11.06
CA THR A 204 -14.83 11.00 11.96
C THR A 204 -14.72 11.52 13.39
N ASN A 205 -15.63 11.07 14.27
CA ASN A 205 -15.67 11.44 15.69
C ASN A 205 -15.82 12.95 15.94
N LEU A 206 -16.56 13.63 15.07
CA LEU A 206 -16.97 15.00 15.29
C LEU A 206 -18.05 15.05 16.37
N ASP A 207 -18.01 16.10 17.19
CA ASP A 207 -19.07 16.38 18.15
C ASP A 207 -20.40 16.59 17.40
N SER A 208 -21.48 16.06 17.97
CA SER A 208 -22.84 16.21 17.46
C SER A 208 -23.30 17.66 17.30
N GLY A 209 -22.64 18.61 17.97
CA GLY A 209 -22.91 20.04 17.85
C GLY A 209 -22.21 20.76 16.69
N LEU A 210 -21.35 20.08 15.92
CA LEU A 210 -20.66 20.71 14.78
C LEU A 210 -21.52 20.68 13.51
N GLU A 211 -21.79 21.86 12.96
CA GLU A 211 -22.50 22.00 11.70
C GLU A 211 -21.54 22.00 10.50
N ALA A 212 -22.07 21.75 9.30
CA ALA A 212 -21.30 21.81 8.06
C ALA A 212 -20.58 23.16 7.88
N ASN A 213 -21.22 24.26 8.31
CA ASN A 213 -20.64 25.60 8.24
C ASN A 213 -19.40 25.78 9.12
N ASP A 214 -19.35 25.12 10.29
CA ASP A 214 -18.19 25.16 11.18
C ASP A 214 -17.00 24.45 10.55
N ILE A 215 -17.26 23.30 9.92
CA ILE A 215 -16.25 22.54 9.16
C ILE A 215 -15.79 23.38 7.97
N HIS A 216 -16.70 24.00 7.23
CA HIS A 216 -16.35 24.88 6.12
C HIS A 216 -15.44 26.03 6.58
N GLY A 217 -15.79 26.73 7.66
CA GLY A 217 -14.97 27.80 8.22
C GLY A 217 -13.58 27.33 8.64
N LEU A 218 -13.48 26.13 9.23
CA LEU A 218 -12.21 25.54 9.66
C LEU A 218 -11.32 25.14 8.48
N PHE A 219 -11.89 24.58 7.42
CA PHE A 219 -11.12 24.02 6.30
C PHE A 219 -10.90 25.00 5.14
N ASN A 220 -11.69 26.08 5.03
CA ASN A 220 -11.54 27.07 3.96
C ASN A 220 -10.17 27.77 3.98
N LYS A 221 -9.50 27.81 5.14
CA LYS A 221 -8.13 28.33 5.25
C LYS A 221 -7.06 27.44 4.58
N PHE A 222 -7.40 26.20 4.28
CA PHE A 222 -6.50 25.22 3.67
C PHE A 222 -6.76 25.02 2.17
N GLY A 223 -7.84 25.60 1.62
CA GLY A 223 -8.17 25.53 0.21
C GLY A 223 -9.66 25.71 -0.05
N THR A 224 -10.04 25.73 -1.33
CA THR A 224 -11.43 25.76 -1.76
C THR A 224 -12.07 24.40 -1.51
N ILE A 225 -13.15 24.41 -0.71
CA ILE A 225 -13.95 23.20 -0.45
C ILE A 225 -14.98 23.09 -1.57
N ILE A 226 -15.04 21.91 -2.20
CA ILE A 226 -16.05 21.55 -3.19
C ILE A 226 -16.99 20.57 -2.49
N GLU A 227 -18.27 20.96 -2.36
CA GLU A 227 -19.35 20.11 -1.80
C GLU A 227 -19.88 19.09 -2.81
#